data_AF-A0A9D7NEK2-F1
#
_entry.id   AF-A0A9D7NEK2-F1
#
_cell.length_a   1.000
_cell.length_b   1.000
_cell.length_c   1.000
_cell.angle_alpha   90.00
_cell.angle_beta   90.00
_cell.angle_gamma   90.00
#
_symmetry.space_group_name_H-M   'P 1'
#
loop_
_entity.id
_entity.type
_entity.pdbx_description
1 polymer ?
#
loop_
_entity_poly.entity_id
_entity_poly.type
_entity_poly.pdbx_seq_one_letter_code
_entity_poly.pdbx_strand_id
1 'polypeptide(L)'
;MKPPRVIIFILLFFSLTKTFAQEKVKLVKANSPKVTIKDGWEGKTKYWNHLIKSKSPIVYHLAKNCKKRQVIFYTDVDSISMNVEAESNYQFKVLLNKSDTCTVILTTKNHQYVRLNNNQNATDTIPFALNKNKQIIIKGSINNSPKMDFCFDLGARLVYVIGRNFDKLNKLT
;
A
#
# COMPACT_ATOMS: atom_id res chain seq x y z
N MET A 1 -62.30 15.47 -6.55
CA MET A 1 -61.83 16.59 -5.70
C MET A 1 -60.40 16.92 -6.10
N LYS A 2 -60.11 18.15 -6.54
CA LYS A 2 -58.75 18.60 -6.85
C LYS A 2 -57.99 18.79 -5.53
N PRO A 3 -56.81 18.17 -5.33
CA PRO A 3 -56.04 18.43 -4.12
C PRO A 3 -55.71 19.93 -4.03
N PRO A 4 -55.78 20.55 -2.83
CA PRO A 4 -55.44 21.96 -2.67
C PRO A 4 -54.03 22.21 -3.20
N ARG A 5 -53.86 23.21 -4.07
CA ARG A 5 -52.57 23.59 -4.69
C ARG A 5 -51.45 23.79 -3.66
N VAL A 6 -51.80 24.10 -2.42
CA VAL A 6 -50.90 24.28 -1.28
C VAL A 6 -50.23 22.95 -0.85
N ILE A 7 -50.95 21.82 -0.91
CA ILE A 7 -50.40 20.51 -0.51
C ILE A 7 -49.32 20.05 -1.50
N ILE A 8 -49.49 20.35 -2.79
CA ILE A 8 -48.50 20.04 -3.83
C ILE A 8 -47.21 20.85 -3.62
N PHE A 9 -47.31 22.11 -3.19
CA PHE A 9 -46.14 22.95 -2.87
C PHE A 9 -45.37 22.45 -1.64
N ILE A 10 -46.06 21.95 -0.61
CA ILE A 10 -45.43 21.42 0.61
C ILE A 10 -44.70 20.09 0.32
N LEU A 11 -45.24 19.22 -0.54
CA LEU A 11 -44.57 17.98 -0.95
C LEU A 11 -43.30 18.22 -1.79
N LEU A 12 -43.29 19.26 -2.63
CA LEU A 12 -42.08 19.62 -3.40
C LEU A 12 -40.94 20.09 -2.50
N PHE A 13 -41.25 20.76 -1.38
CA PHE A 13 -40.23 21.27 -0.45
C PHE A 13 -39.51 20.16 0.33
N PHE A 14 -40.21 19.06 0.63
CA PHE A 14 -39.61 17.89 1.31
C PHE A 14 -38.69 17.04 0.42
N SER A 15 -38.71 17.27 -0.90
CA SER A 15 -37.91 16.49 -1.86
C SER A 15 -36.48 17.02 -2.02
N LEU A 16 -36.16 18.19 -1.47
CA LEU A 16 -34.88 18.89 -1.69
C LEU A 16 -33.77 18.53 -0.68
N THR A 17 -34.01 17.68 0.32
CA THR A 17 -33.03 17.45 1.41
C THR A 17 -32.19 16.19 1.27
N LYS A 18 -32.16 15.53 0.11
CA LYS A 18 -31.20 14.44 -0.15
C LYS A 18 -29.87 15.00 -0.67
N THR A 19 -29.17 15.74 0.18
CA THR A 19 -27.74 16.01 -0.04
C THR A 19 -26.99 14.70 0.15
N PHE A 20 -26.52 14.11 -0.95
CA PHE A 20 -25.57 13.00 -0.90
C PHE A 20 -24.32 13.50 -0.17
N ALA A 21 -24.13 13.04 1.06
CA ALA A 21 -22.83 13.06 1.70
C ALA A 21 -21.93 12.11 0.89
N GLN A 22 -21.38 12.59 -0.23
CA GLN A 22 -20.27 11.91 -0.87
C GLN A 22 -19.17 11.86 0.18
N GLU A 23 -18.85 10.67 0.68
CA GLU A 23 -17.68 10.48 1.53
C GLU A 23 -16.50 11.14 0.82
N LYS A 24 -16.06 12.26 1.38
CA LYS A 24 -15.01 13.07 0.75
C LYS A 24 -13.77 12.19 0.74
N VAL A 25 -13.42 11.69 -0.45
CA VAL A 25 -12.24 10.84 -0.63
C VAL A 25 -11.06 11.58 -0.01
N LYS A 26 -10.46 10.97 1.02
CA LYS A 26 -9.39 11.62 1.76
C LYS A 26 -8.24 11.91 0.79
N LEU A 27 -7.80 13.18 0.76
CA LEU A 27 -6.78 13.68 -0.16
C LEU A 27 -5.62 14.24 0.66
N VAL A 28 -4.40 13.80 0.35
CA VAL A 28 -3.15 14.26 0.96
C VAL A 28 -2.32 14.95 -0.11
N LYS A 29 -1.67 16.07 0.21
CA LYS A 29 -0.81 16.79 -0.75
C LYS A 29 0.65 16.38 -0.57
N ALA A 30 1.44 16.39 -1.64
CA ALA A 30 2.89 16.17 -1.61
C ALA A 30 3.58 16.98 -2.71
N ASN A 31 4.82 17.44 -2.49
CA ASN A 31 5.71 17.91 -3.56
C ASN A 31 6.87 16.93 -3.81
N SER A 32 6.97 15.86 -3.02
CA SER A 32 7.97 14.81 -3.18
C SER A 32 7.30 13.45 -3.32
N PRO A 33 7.85 12.53 -4.15
CA PRO A 33 7.35 11.16 -4.19
C PRO A 33 7.72 10.34 -2.94
N LYS A 34 8.53 10.91 -2.04
CA LYS A 34 8.99 10.28 -0.81
C LYS A 34 7.92 10.37 0.27
N VAL A 35 7.65 9.23 0.89
CA VAL A 35 6.66 9.08 1.95
C VAL A 35 7.31 8.49 3.18
N THR A 36 6.85 8.86 4.37
CA THR A 36 7.18 8.14 5.61
C THR A 36 5.91 7.53 6.19
N ILE A 37 5.98 6.28 6.68
CA ILE A 37 4.84 5.61 7.29
C ILE A 37 5.23 5.25 8.73
N LYS A 38 4.37 5.62 9.68
CA LYS A 38 4.41 5.14 11.07
C LYS A 38 3.28 4.14 11.26
N ASP A 39 3.63 2.88 11.48
CA ASP A 39 2.68 1.78 11.65
C ASP A 39 2.58 1.38 13.13
N GLY A 40 1.68 2.03 13.88
CA GLY A 40 1.51 1.81 15.31
C GLY A 40 2.79 2.07 16.13
N TRP A 41 3.25 1.03 16.83
CA TRP A 41 4.45 1.06 17.68
C TRP A 41 5.75 0.84 16.90
N GLU A 42 5.67 0.53 15.61
CA GLU A 42 6.86 0.32 14.79
C GLU A 42 7.61 1.63 14.55
N GLY A 43 8.92 1.52 14.33
CA GLY A 43 9.74 2.63 13.88
C GLY A 43 9.20 3.20 12.56
N LYS A 44 9.34 4.51 12.37
CA LYS A 44 9.02 5.15 11.09
C LYS A 44 9.85 4.53 9.98
N THR A 45 9.24 4.27 8.82
CA THR A 45 10.00 3.91 7.62
C THR A 45 10.96 5.04 7.28
N LYS A 46 12.20 4.72 6.86
CA LYS A 46 13.17 5.79 6.61
C LYS A 46 12.74 6.67 5.44
N TYR A 47 12.28 6.11 4.33
CA TYR A 47 11.47 6.74 3.27
C TYR A 47 10.92 5.62 2.37
N TRP A 48 9.70 5.78 1.84
CA TRP A 48 9.08 4.94 0.82
C TRP A 48 8.89 5.80 -0.44
N ASN A 49 9.68 5.53 -1.48
CA ASN A 49 9.75 6.38 -2.69
C ASN A 49 8.89 5.83 -3.82
N HIS A 50 7.58 5.65 -3.60
CA HIS A 50 6.73 4.93 -4.57
C HIS A 50 5.50 5.69 -5.04
N LEU A 51 5.39 7.00 -4.78
CA LEU A 51 4.34 7.83 -5.38
C LEU A 51 4.63 8.06 -6.87
N ILE A 52 4.32 7.06 -7.69
CA ILE A 52 4.49 7.07 -9.14
C ILE A 52 3.11 6.93 -9.78
N LYS A 53 2.64 7.99 -10.45
CA LYS A 53 1.30 8.04 -11.06
C LYS A 53 1.00 6.88 -12.00
N SER A 54 1.98 6.49 -12.83
CA SER A 54 1.84 5.37 -13.78
C SER A 54 1.73 3.99 -13.10
N LYS A 55 1.96 3.91 -11.78
CA LYS A 55 1.83 2.70 -10.97
C LYS A 55 0.61 2.76 -10.04
N SER A 56 -0.27 3.73 -10.20
CA SER A 56 -1.52 3.82 -9.45
C SER A 56 -2.50 2.70 -9.87
N PRO A 57 -3.18 2.00 -8.93
CA PRO A 57 -3.12 2.19 -7.49
C PRO A 57 -1.83 1.64 -6.87
N ILE A 58 -1.25 2.40 -5.96
CA ILE A 58 -0.04 2.00 -5.25
C ILE A 58 -0.47 1.28 -3.97
N VAL A 59 -0.08 0.01 -3.85
CA VAL A 59 -0.43 -0.82 -2.68
C VAL A 59 0.76 -0.89 -1.73
N TYR A 60 0.52 -0.56 -0.46
CA TYR A 60 1.48 -0.73 0.62
C TYR A 60 0.95 -1.75 1.63
N HIS A 61 1.73 -2.81 1.87
CA HIS A 61 1.40 -3.82 2.86
C HIS A 61 1.89 -3.36 4.22
N LEU A 62 0.95 -3.15 5.14
CA LEU A 62 1.25 -2.82 6.52
C LEU A 62 1.82 -4.05 7.24
N ALA A 63 2.49 -3.81 8.36
CA ALA A 63 3.10 -4.89 9.12
C ALA A 63 2.07 -5.93 9.56
N LYS A 64 2.49 -7.20 9.57
CA LYS A 64 1.68 -8.34 9.99
C LYS A 64 1.42 -8.26 11.49
N ASN A 65 0.38 -7.51 11.85
CA ASN A 65 -0.13 -7.36 13.19
C ASN A 65 -1.66 -7.26 13.08
N CYS A 66 -2.37 -8.16 13.76
CA CYS A 66 -3.82 -8.28 13.66
C CYS A 66 -4.57 -7.35 14.62
N LYS A 67 -3.86 -6.52 15.41
CA LYS A 67 -4.47 -5.61 16.37
C LYS A 67 -4.84 -4.28 15.70
N LYS A 68 -5.97 -3.71 16.18
CA LYS A 68 -6.37 -2.34 15.85
C LYS A 68 -5.25 -1.37 16.26
N ARG A 69 -4.86 -0.48 15.36
CA ARG A 69 -3.80 0.50 15.63
C ARG A 69 -3.91 1.70 14.70
N GLN A 70 -3.22 2.78 15.06
CA GLN A 70 -3.13 3.95 14.21
C GLN A 70 -1.96 3.82 13.24
N VAL A 71 -2.22 4.14 11.98
CA VAL A 71 -1.21 4.32 10.93
C VAL A 71 -1.21 5.77 10.51
N ILE A 72 -0.02 6.35 10.42
CA ILE A 72 0.18 7.73 9.95
C ILE A 72 1.05 7.71 8.71
N PHE A 73 0.52 8.27 7.63
CA PHE A 73 1.20 8.43 6.36
C PHE A 73 1.60 9.89 6.23
N TYR A 74 2.91 10.13 6.13
CA TYR A 74 3.52 11.45 6.03
C TYR A 74 4.06 11.67 4.63
N THR A 75 3.82 12.86 4.12
CA THR A 75 4.50 13.42 2.95
C THR A 75 5.39 14.58 3.40
N ASP A 76 6.02 15.27 2.46
CA ASP A 76 6.75 16.50 2.72
C ASP A 76 5.83 17.72 3.01
N VAL A 77 4.53 17.63 2.69
CA VAL A 77 3.58 18.75 2.82
C VAL A 77 2.51 18.49 3.89
N ASP A 78 2.02 17.26 3.97
CA ASP A 78 0.82 16.90 4.72
C ASP A 78 0.91 15.48 5.31
N SER A 79 -0.04 15.10 6.15
CA SER A 79 -0.17 13.76 6.69
C SER A 79 -1.62 13.31 6.83
N ILE A 80 -1.83 11.99 6.81
CA ILE A 80 -3.12 11.37 7.09
C ILE A 80 -2.97 10.29 8.14
N SER A 81 -3.87 10.30 9.11
CA SER A 81 -3.97 9.28 10.16
C SER A 81 -5.20 8.43 9.96
N MET A 82 -5.06 7.13 10.18
CA MET A 82 -6.16 6.18 10.06
C MET A 82 -6.02 5.09 11.12
N ASN A 83 -7.14 4.71 11.72
CA ASN A 83 -7.20 3.51 12.55
C ASN A 83 -7.42 2.31 11.64
N VAL A 84 -6.47 1.39 11.63
CA VAL A 84 -6.50 0.18 10.82
C VAL A 84 -6.82 -1.04 11.66
N GLU A 85 -7.49 -2.01 11.06
CA GLU A 85 -7.87 -3.30 11.61
C GLU A 85 -7.38 -4.41 10.67
N ALA A 86 -7.44 -5.67 11.12
CA ALA A 86 -6.99 -6.81 10.31
C ALA A 86 -7.82 -6.99 9.03
N GLU A 87 -7.22 -7.65 8.02
CA GLU A 87 -7.88 -8.11 6.80
C GLU A 87 -8.69 -7.04 6.02
N SER A 88 -8.21 -5.80 6.05
CA SER A 88 -8.90 -4.63 5.51
C SER A 88 -8.04 -3.82 4.54
N ASN A 89 -8.69 -3.05 3.68
CA ASN A 89 -8.06 -2.11 2.74
C ASN A 89 -8.50 -0.68 3.07
N TYR A 90 -7.55 0.24 3.08
CA TYR A 90 -7.79 1.66 3.35
C TYR A 90 -7.26 2.47 2.19
N GLN A 91 -8.16 3.20 1.52
CA GLN A 91 -7.85 3.94 0.31
C GLN A 91 -7.89 5.44 0.56
N PHE A 92 -6.92 6.16 0.00
CA PHE A 92 -6.93 7.61 -0.10
C PHE A 92 -6.19 8.06 -1.37
N LYS A 93 -6.32 9.34 -1.70
CA LYS A 93 -5.63 9.94 -2.85
C LYS A 93 -4.46 10.79 -2.36
N VAL A 94 -3.38 10.79 -3.13
CA VAL A 94 -2.25 11.71 -2.95
C VAL A 94 -2.16 12.60 -4.18
N LEU A 95 -2.21 13.92 -3.99
CA LEU A 95 -1.95 14.91 -5.03
C LEU A 95 -0.46 15.31 -4.99
N LEU A 96 0.33 14.69 -5.86
CA LEU A 96 1.74 14.96 -6.05
C LEU A 96 1.92 16.14 -7.02
N ASN A 97 2.79 17.09 -6.68
CA ASN A 97 3.15 18.25 -7.51
C ASN A 97 1.93 19.04 -8.02
N LYS A 98 0.85 19.09 -7.23
CA LYS A 98 -0.42 19.79 -7.54
C LYS A 98 -1.20 19.25 -8.76
N SER A 99 -0.68 18.28 -9.51
CA SER A 99 -1.28 17.79 -10.76
C SER A 99 -1.40 16.27 -10.82
N ASP A 100 -0.47 15.54 -10.20
CA ASP A 100 -0.38 14.09 -10.31
C ASP A 100 -1.11 13.41 -9.16
N THR A 101 -2.31 12.94 -9.42
CA THR A 101 -3.09 12.21 -8.42
C THR A 101 -2.78 10.72 -8.48
N CYS A 102 -2.34 10.15 -7.35
CA CYS A 102 -2.14 8.71 -7.16
C CYS A 102 -3.17 8.17 -6.16
N THR A 103 -3.76 7.01 -6.45
CA THR A 103 -4.53 6.27 -5.44
C THR A 103 -3.57 5.42 -4.62
N VAL A 104 -3.62 5.54 -3.30
CA VAL A 104 -2.84 4.70 -2.36
C VAL A 104 -3.80 3.78 -1.63
N ILE A 105 -3.41 2.51 -1.53
CA ILE A 105 -4.10 1.48 -0.76
C ILE A 105 -3.15 0.98 0.32
N LEU A 106 -3.48 1.26 1.58
CA LEU A 106 -2.84 0.60 2.71
C LEU A 106 -3.63 -0.68 3.00
N THR A 107 -2.98 -1.83 2.95
CA THR A 107 -3.63 -3.12 3.18
C THR A 107 -3.06 -3.84 4.40
N THR A 108 -3.96 -4.36 5.23
CA THR A 108 -3.66 -5.30 6.30
C THR A 108 -4.03 -6.73 5.92
N LYS A 109 -4.51 -6.96 4.70
CA LYS A 109 -4.79 -8.30 4.18
C LYS A 109 -3.47 -9.03 4.00
N ASN A 110 -3.39 -10.22 4.56
CA ASN A 110 -2.26 -11.10 4.27
C ASN A 110 -2.40 -11.66 2.85
N HIS A 111 -1.31 -11.64 2.09
CA HIS A 111 -1.20 -12.56 0.97
C HIS A 111 -1.23 -13.98 1.54
N GLN A 112 -2.38 -14.64 1.41
CA GLN A 112 -2.47 -16.05 1.71
C GLN A 112 -1.63 -16.77 0.67
N TYR A 113 -0.46 -17.28 1.10
CA TYR A 113 0.23 -18.28 0.33
C TYR A 113 -0.64 -19.53 0.37
N VAL A 114 -1.37 -19.79 -0.71
CA VAL A 114 -2.12 -21.03 -0.84
C VAL A 114 -1.10 -22.12 -1.06
N ARG A 115 -0.93 -23.00 -0.08
CA ARG A 115 -0.26 -24.28 -0.32
C ARG A 115 -1.15 -25.03 -1.30
N LEU A 116 -0.70 -25.19 -2.54
CA LEU A 116 -1.44 -25.98 -3.53
C LEU A 116 -1.52 -27.41 -3.00
N ASN A 117 -2.74 -27.91 -2.76
CA ASN A 117 -3.00 -29.26 -2.25
C ASN A 117 -2.75 -30.37 -3.29
N ASN A 118 -2.28 -30.01 -4.49
CA ASN A 118 -1.89 -30.99 -5.49
C ASN A 118 -0.55 -31.60 -5.07
N ASN A 119 -0.64 -32.71 -4.34
CA ASN A 119 0.47 -33.59 -3.97
C ASN A 119 1.12 -34.23 -5.21
N GLN A 120 1.84 -33.43 -5.98
CA GLN A 120 3.16 -33.85 -6.43
C GLN A 120 4.15 -33.00 -5.65
N ASN A 121 4.39 -33.37 -4.39
CA ASN A 121 5.52 -32.84 -3.62
C ASN A 121 6.79 -33.42 -4.24
N ALA A 122 7.12 -33.01 -5.47
CA ALA A 122 8.46 -33.13 -5.98
C ALA A 122 9.31 -32.31 -5.01
N THR A 123 10.20 -32.98 -4.28
CA THR A 123 11.19 -32.29 -3.47
C THR A 123 12.06 -31.51 -4.45
N ASP A 124 12.02 -30.20 -4.33
CA ASP A 124 12.88 -29.31 -5.11
C ASP A 124 14.00 -28.77 -4.22
N THR A 125 15.13 -28.45 -4.84
CA THR A 125 16.30 -27.91 -4.15
C THR A 125 16.64 -26.56 -4.73
N ILE A 126 16.77 -25.55 -3.87
CA ILE A 126 17.29 -24.25 -4.26
C ILE A 126 18.79 -24.24 -3.94
N PRO A 127 19.68 -24.13 -4.94
CA PRO A 127 21.12 -24.07 -4.67
C PRO A 127 21.46 -22.76 -3.95
N PHE A 128 22.33 -22.87 -2.95
CA PHE A 128 22.87 -21.71 -2.23
C PHE A 128 24.39 -21.83 -2.09
N ALA A 129 25.03 -20.70 -1.87
CA ALA A 129 26.45 -20.62 -1.54
C ALA A 129 26.64 -19.88 -0.22
N LEU A 130 27.74 -20.17 0.47
CA LEU A 130 28.21 -19.32 1.57
C LEU A 130 29.17 -18.28 1.02
N ASN A 131 28.95 -17.00 1.33
CA ASN A 131 29.94 -15.97 1.00
C ASN A 131 31.11 -15.97 2.01
N LYS A 132 32.08 -15.05 1.83
CA LYS A 132 33.25 -14.92 2.73
C LYS A 132 32.88 -14.67 4.19
N ASN A 133 31.69 -14.13 4.45
CA ASN A 133 31.15 -13.84 5.77
C ASN A 133 30.24 -14.96 6.30
N LYS A 134 30.21 -16.13 5.64
CA LYS A 134 29.37 -17.29 5.98
C LYS A 134 27.86 -17.00 5.92
N GLN A 135 27.44 -16.02 5.14
CA GLN A 135 26.02 -15.75 4.89
C GLN A 135 25.51 -16.67 3.79
N ILE A 136 24.27 -17.16 3.94
CA ILE A 136 23.59 -17.98 2.92
C ILE A 136 23.14 -17.07 1.79
N ILE A 137 23.66 -17.32 0.58
CA ILE A 137 23.34 -16.58 -0.63
C ILE A 137 22.56 -17.45 -1.60
N ILE A 138 21.38 -17.00 -1.99
CA ILE A 138 20.53 -17.58 -3.02
C ILE A 138 20.59 -16.68 -4.25
N LYS A 139 20.82 -17.25 -5.44
CA LYS A 139 20.85 -16.48 -6.69
C LYS A 139 19.52 -16.58 -7.42
N GLY A 140 18.96 -15.46 -7.85
CA GLY A 140 17.69 -15.43 -8.55
C GLY A 140 17.39 -14.10 -9.24
N SER A 141 16.17 -13.92 -9.71
CA SER A 141 15.68 -12.67 -10.29
C SER A 141 14.30 -12.32 -9.73
N ILE A 142 13.95 -11.03 -9.76
CA ILE A 142 12.60 -10.53 -9.45
C ILE A 142 12.05 -9.91 -10.71
N ASN A 143 10.85 -10.31 -11.14
CA ASN A 143 10.13 -9.71 -12.27
C ASN A 143 10.99 -9.57 -13.55
N ASN A 144 11.71 -10.63 -13.92
CA ASN A 144 12.62 -10.65 -15.09
C ASN A 144 13.81 -9.67 -15.00
N SER A 145 14.16 -9.20 -13.81
CA SER A 145 15.41 -8.47 -13.61
C SER A 145 16.63 -9.33 -13.99
N PRO A 146 17.80 -8.72 -14.21
CA PRO A 146 19.07 -9.42 -14.12
C PRO A 146 19.17 -10.23 -12.82
N LYS A 147 19.95 -11.32 -12.86
CA LYS A 147 20.20 -12.14 -11.67
C LYS A 147 20.90 -11.32 -10.59
N MET A 148 20.52 -11.54 -9.33
CA MET A 148 21.10 -10.91 -8.16
C MET A 148 21.28 -11.92 -7.02
N ASP A 149 22.11 -11.54 -6.07
CA ASP A 149 22.40 -12.31 -4.86
C ASP A 149 21.44 -11.89 -3.74
N PHE A 150 20.67 -12.85 -3.22
CA PHE A 150 19.78 -12.68 -2.08
C PHE A 150 20.42 -13.29 -0.83
N CYS A 151 20.55 -12.48 0.23
CA CYS A 151 20.95 -13.00 1.53
C CYS A 151 19.73 -13.63 2.22
N PHE A 152 19.82 -14.90 2.56
CA PHE A 152 18.81 -15.57 3.36
C PHE A 152 19.05 -15.27 4.84
N ASP A 153 18.19 -14.43 5.41
CA ASP A 153 18.28 -13.92 6.78
C ASP A 153 17.04 -14.33 7.59
N LEU A 154 17.21 -15.31 8.48
CA LEU A 154 16.14 -15.76 9.38
C LEU A 154 15.77 -14.74 10.46
N GLY A 155 16.62 -13.74 10.71
CA GLY A 155 16.33 -12.61 11.60
C GLY A 155 15.52 -11.50 10.92
N ALA A 156 15.37 -11.54 9.60
CA ALA A 156 14.63 -10.54 8.87
C ALA A 156 13.12 -10.76 8.98
N ARG A 157 12.40 -9.73 9.42
CA ARG A 157 10.93 -9.72 9.49
C ARG A 157 10.26 -9.40 8.14
N LEU A 158 11.03 -8.87 7.19
CA LEU A 158 10.61 -8.40 5.88
C LEU A 158 11.70 -8.71 4.85
N VAL A 159 11.32 -8.83 3.58
CA VAL A 159 12.28 -8.87 2.47
C VAL A 159 12.76 -7.45 2.19
N TYR A 160 14.05 -7.20 2.32
CA TYR A 160 14.69 -5.95 1.91
C TYR A 160 15.42 -6.15 0.59
N VAL A 161 15.06 -5.36 -0.42
CA VAL A 161 15.80 -5.26 -1.68
C VAL A 161 16.57 -3.94 -1.64
N ILE A 162 17.89 -4.02 -1.49
CA ILE A 162 18.77 -2.85 -1.40
C ILE A 162 19.73 -2.91 -2.58
N GLY A 163 19.62 -1.96 -3.52
CA GLY A 163 20.60 -1.84 -4.59
C GLY A 163 20.27 -0.71 -5.56
N ARG A 164 21.21 0.23 -5.75
CA ARG A 164 21.10 1.33 -6.73
C ARG A 164 20.79 0.83 -8.16
N ASN A 165 21.16 -0.41 -8.47
CA ASN A 165 20.89 -1.00 -9.77
C ASN A 165 19.47 -1.54 -9.90
N PHE A 166 18.83 -1.99 -8.82
CA PHE A 166 17.45 -2.49 -8.87
C PHE A 166 16.46 -1.39 -9.26
N ASP A 167 16.61 -0.20 -8.66
CA ASP A 167 15.75 0.94 -8.95
C ASP A 167 15.90 1.43 -10.40
N LYS A 168 17.14 1.52 -10.88
CA LYS A 168 17.46 1.91 -12.27
C LYS A 168 16.95 0.88 -13.29
N LEU A 169 17.17 -0.41 -13.04
CA LEU A 169 16.76 -1.50 -13.94
C LEU A 169 15.23 -1.60 -14.06
N ASN A 170 14.50 -1.24 -13.00
CA ASN A 170 13.04 -1.29 -12.97
C ASN A 170 12.36 0.06 -13.21
N LYS A 171 13.12 1.11 -13.56
CA LYS A 171 12.61 2.49 -13.78
C LYS A 171 11.78 3.01 -12.60
N LEU A 172 12.23 2.73 -11.38
CA LEU A 172 11.59 3.16 -10.12
C LEU A 172 12.06 4.56 -9.66
N THR A 173 13.08 5.11 -10.32
CA THR A 173 13.63 6.47 -10.17
C THR A 173 13.72 7.12 -11.52
#